data_AF-A0A177Q345-F1
#
_entry.id   AF-A0A177Q345-F1
#
_cell.length_a   1.000
_cell.length_b   1.000
_cell.length_c   1.000
_cell.angle_alpha   90.00
_cell.angle_beta   90.00
_cell.angle_gamma   90.00
#
_symmetry.space_group_name_H-M   'P 1'
#
loop_
_entity.id
_entity.type
_entity.pdbx_description
1 polymer ?
#
loop_
_entity_poly.entity_id
_entity_poly.type
_entity_poly.pdbx_seq_one_letter_code
_entity_poly.pdbx_strand_id
1 'polypeptide(L)'
;MPSATAPEPTRLDPTRSVFDMYRESSERLFDFVPSLEMFAPDDESREIARLMHESMRARAGVVREWLMSPLWLSGLASPSDLSDRFSALIEKDRQLGEAWTEYFRVQGQRQNGLAREAVDVAGQSLRRVQEANESAADTSLENIRKASLASHTANNAATEVAEQAVTGTTSAGVATVSAATETLELMREAAEETAKTGLIASGLNIKGNTNREGEKVFHVPGQSSYDRLQTDTLFPSQSAAIEAGYRISRSTGGPQIKGNIGRDGSRVYHKPGQANYDRVEPEALFATEEEAVDEGFRPAQR
;
A
#
# COMPACT_ATOMS: atom_id res chain seq x y z
N MET A 1 -6.45 -4.45 -33.72
CA MET A 1 -6.34 -2.98 -33.66
C MET A 1 -6.00 -2.50 -35.07
N PRO A 2 -6.95 -1.88 -35.82
CA PRO A 2 -6.60 -1.31 -37.12
C PRO A 2 -5.62 -0.15 -36.91
N SER A 3 -4.57 -0.11 -37.73
CA SER A 3 -3.56 0.94 -37.72
C SER A 3 -4.20 2.24 -38.21
N ALA A 4 -4.24 3.25 -37.35
CA ALA A 4 -4.67 4.60 -37.72
C ALA A 4 -3.57 5.24 -38.57
N THR A 5 -3.68 5.15 -39.88
CA THR A 5 -2.87 5.94 -40.82
C THR A 5 -3.09 7.42 -40.55
N ALA A 6 -2.00 8.14 -40.25
CA ALA A 6 -2.03 9.58 -40.05
C ALA A 6 -2.59 10.27 -41.32
N PRO A 7 -3.47 11.28 -41.19
CA PRO A 7 -4.02 11.98 -42.34
C PRO A 7 -2.90 12.68 -43.12
N GLU A 8 -2.89 12.54 -44.44
CA GLU A 8 -1.96 13.26 -45.31
C GLU A 8 -2.08 14.78 -45.12
N PRO A 9 -0.97 15.53 -45.12
CA PRO A 9 -1.01 16.98 -45.02
C PRO A 9 -1.68 17.58 -46.26
N THR A 10 -2.87 18.16 -46.06
CA THR A 10 -3.64 18.83 -47.13
C THR A 10 -2.78 19.89 -47.83
N ARG A 11 -2.56 19.74 -49.14
CA ARG A 11 -1.92 20.77 -49.98
C ARG A 11 -2.83 22.01 -50.02
N LEU A 12 -2.33 23.14 -49.54
CA LEU A 12 -3.07 24.42 -49.57
C LEU A 12 -3.26 24.86 -51.03
N ASP A 13 -4.52 25.05 -51.42
CA ASP A 13 -4.88 25.61 -52.73
C ASP A 13 -4.63 27.13 -52.70
N PRO A 14 -3.69 27.67 -53.50
CA PRO A 14 -3.35 29.09 -53.49
C PRO A 14 -4.45 29.99 -54.07
N THR A 15 -5.48 29.42 -54.70
CA THR A 15 -6.63 30.18 -55.21
C THR A 15 -7.73 30.36 -54.16
N ARG A 16 -7.60 29.70 -53.01
CA ARG A 16 -8.59 29.75 -51.94
C ARG A 16 -8.50 31.07 -51.19
N SER A 17 -9.63 31.75 -51.04
CA SER A 17 -9.69 32.97 -50.23
C SER A 17 -9.32 32.65 -48.79
N VAL A 18 -8.59 33.55 -48.13
CA VAL A 18 -8.33 33.50 -46.68
C VAL A 18 -9.64 33.33 -45.89
N PHE A 19 -10.74 33.86 -46.42
CA PHE A 19 -12.07 33.71 -45.85
C PHE A 19 -12.61 32.27 -45.90
N ASP A 20 -12.39 31.56 -47.01
CA ASP A 20 -12.78 30.16 -47.17
C ASP A 20 -11.93 29.24 -46.29
N MET A 21 -10.64 29.56 -46.12
CA MET A 21 -9.76 28.85 -45.19
C MET A 21 -10.21 29.01 -43.74
N TYR A 22 -10.58 30.23 -43.32
CA TYR A 22 -11.12 30.48 -41.98
C TYR A 22 -12.47 29.79 -41.76
N ARG A 23 -13.37 29.85 -42.74
CA ARG A 23 -14.67 29.17 -42.69
C ARG A 23 -14.50 27.67 -42.53
N GLU A 24 -13.68 27.02 -43.35
CA GLU A 24 -13.46 25.57 -43.26
C GLU A 24 -12.73 25.17 -41.98
N SER A 25 -11.75 25.96 -41.53
CA SER A 25 -11.03 25.68 -40.27
C SER A 25 -11.95 25.79 -39.06
N SER A 26 -12.87 26.76 -39.07
CA SER A 26 -13.89 26.88 -38.02
C SER A 26 -14.89 25.73 -38.09
N GLU A 27 -15.42 25.37 -39.27
CA GLU A 27 -16.32 24.22 -39.46
C GLU A 27 -15.68 22.91 -38.98
N ARG A 28 -14.39 22.66 -39.27
CA ARG A 28 -13.66 21.48 -38.77
C ARG A 28 -13.45 21.47 -37.27
N LEU A 29 -13.24 22.63 -36.64
CA LEU A 29 -13.20 22.74 -35.17
C LEU A 29 -14.55 22.37 -34.55
N PHE A 30 -15.66 22.67 -35.22
CA PHE A 30 -17.01 22.28 -34.78
C PHE A 30 -17.30 20.80 -34.95
N ASP A 31 -16.77 20.16 -35.99
CA ASP A 31 -16.92 18.72 -36.21
C ASP A 31 -16.21 17.86 -35.15
N PHE A 32 -15.31 18.44 -34.36
CA PHE A 32 -14.66 17.76 -33.25
C PHE A 32 -15.54 17.68 -31.99
N VAL A 33 -16.52 18.57 -31.85
CA VAL A 33 -17.35 18.69 -30.63
C VAL A 33 -18.32 17.51 -30.40
N PRO A 34 -18.96 16.91 -31.43
CA PRO A 34 -19.79 15.71 -31.25
C PRO A 34 -19.03 14.52 -30.64
N SER A 35 -17.70 14.48 -30.75
CA SER A 35 -16.89 13.45 -30.10
C SER A 35 -16.91 13.57 -28.58
N LEU A 36 -17.13 14.76 -28.01
CA LEU A 36 -17.14 14.98 -26.56
C LEU A 36 -18.40 14.43 -25.88
N GLU A 37 -19.56 14.44 -26.55
CA GLU A 37 -20.80 13.86 -26.00
C GLU A 37 -20.69 12.35 -25.80
N MET A 38 -19.94 11.67 -26.66
CA MET A 38 -19.68 10.24 -26.56
C MET A 38 -18.79 9.86 -25.35
N PHE A 39 -18.03 10.82 -24.82
CA PHE A 39 -17.17 10.62 -23.63
C PHE A 39 -17.77 11.20 -22.35
N ALA A 40 -19.01 11.71 -22.39
CA ALA A 40 -19.74 12.24 -21.24
C ALA A 40 -20.61 11.13 -20.60
N PRO A 41 -20.16 10.48 -19.51
CA PRO A 41 -20.81 9.30 -18.97
C PRO A 41 -22.15 9.60 -18.28
N ASP A 42 -22.36 10.83 -17.81
CA ASP A 42 -23.56 11.27 -17.10
C ASP A 42 -24.27 12.44 -17.80
N ASP A 43 -25.54 12.64 -17.44
CA ASP A 43 -26.41 13.65 -18.06
C ASP A 43 -25.88 15.09 -17.84
N GLU A 44 -25.22 15.34 -16.71
CA GLU A 44 -24.59 16.62 -16.37
C GLU A 44 -23.43 16.95 -17.34
N SER A 45 -22.57 15.97 -17.62
CA SER A 45 -21.46 16.11 -18.57
C SER A 45 -21.97 16.34 -20.00
N ARG A 46 -23.09 15.70 -20.38
CA ARG A 46 -23.71 15.92 -21.70
C ARG A 46 -24.28 17.32 -21.83
N GLU A 47 -24.90 17.85 -20.77
CA GLU A 47 -25.42 19.22 -20.76
C GLU A 47 -24.29 20.26 -20.89
N ILE A 48 -23.16 20.05 -20.22
CA ILE A 48 -21.97 20.89 -20.38
C ILE A 48 -21.44 20.84 -21.82
N ALA A 49 -21.35 19.65 -22.41
CA ALA A 49 -20.90 19.49 -23.80
C ALA A 49 -21.84 20.22 -24.78
N ARG A 50 -23.15 20.12 -24.57
CA ARG A 50 -24.17 20.84 -25.33
C ARG A 50 -24.00 22.35 -25.22
N LEU A 51 -23.86 22.89 -24.00
CA LEU A 51 -23.66 24.33 -23.76
C LEU A 51 -22.34 24.85 -24.35
N MET A 52 -21.28 24.04 -24.29
CA MET A 52 -19.98 24.36 -24.90
C MET A 52 -20.11 24.48 -26.42
N HIS A 53 -20.84 23.55 -27.05
CA HIS A 53 -21.15 23.61 -28.49
C HIS A 53 -21.94 24.87 -28.85
N GLU A 54 -22.96 25.21 -28.06
CA GLU A 54 -23.76 26.42 -28.27
C GLU A 54 -22.95 27.71 -28.11
N SER A 55 -22.09 27.79 -27.09
CA SER A 55 -21.17 28.91 -26.89
C SER A 55 -20.23 29.06 -28.08
N MET A 56 -19.58 27.97 -28.53
CA MET A 56 -18.68 28.04 -29.68
C MET A 56 -19.42 28.50 -30.94
N ARG A 57 -20.64 28.02 -31.18
CA ARG A 57 -21.46 28.46 -32.32
C ARG A 57 -21.78 29.95 -32.24
N ALA A 58 -22.09 30.46 -31.05
CA ALA A 58 -22.31 31.89 -30.83
C ALA A 58 -21.04 32.72 -31.11
N ARG A 59 -19.86 32.24 -30.68
CA ARG A 59 -18.56 32.88 -30.99
C ARG A 59 -18.29 32.95 -32.49
N ALA A 60 -18.53 31.85 -33.21
CA ALA A 60 -18.38 31.84 -34.67
C ALA A 60 -19.34 32.82 -35.35
N GLY A 61 -20.57 32.96 -34.84
CA GLY A 61 -21.53 33.96 -35.30
C GLY A 61 -21.00 35.39 -35.16
N VAL A 62 -20.42 35.73 -34.00
CA VAL A 62 -19.80 37.03 -33.74
C VAL A 62 -18.61 37.28 -34.68
N VAL A 63 -17.70 36.31 -34.82
CA VAL A 63 -16.51 36.44 -35.69
C VAL A 63 -16.93 36.62 -37.15
N ARG A 64 -17.93 35.84 -37.62
CA ARG A 64 -18.45 35.96 -38.98
C ARG A 64 -19.00 37.37 -39.23
N GLU A 65 -19.81 37.89 -38.31
CA GLU A 65 -20.39 39.24 -38.43
C GLU A 65 -19.28 40.31 -38.43
N TRP A 66 -18.30 40.19 -37.53
CA TRP A 66 -17.15 41.10 -37.47
C TRP A 66 -16.30 41.09 -38.74
N LEU A 67 -16.09 39.93 -39.37
CA LEU A 67 -15.37 39.86 -40.65
C LEU A 67 -16.17 40.46 -41.82
N MET A 68 -17.49 40.55 -41.70
CA MET A 68 -18.36 41.25 -42.65
C MET A 68 -18.41 42.77 -42.40
N SER A 69 -17.66 43.29 -41.42
CA SER A 69 -17.60 44.71 -41.07
C SER A 69 -17.34 45.69 -42.23
N PRO A 70 -16.54 45.37 -43.26
CA PRO A 70 -16.41 46.24 -44.44
C PRO A 70 -17.74 46.50 -45.16
N LEU A 71 -18.73 45.62 -45.05
CA LEU A 71 -20.07 45.79 -45.59
C LEU A 71 -20.97 46.67 -44.70
N TRP A 72 -20.64 46.90 -43.43
CA TRP A 72 -21.37 47.84 -42.57
C TRP A 72 -21.23 49.28 -43.08
N LEU A 73 -20.07 49.62 -43.67
CA LEU A 73 -19.86 50.91 -44.32
C LEU A 73 -20.75 51.12 -45.55
N SER A 74 -21.30 50.03 -46.12
CA SER A 74 -22.24 50.09 -47.25
C SER A 74 -23.71 50.15 -46.83
N GLY A 75 -24.03 50.12 -45.53
CA GLY A 75 -25.40 50.15 -45.01
C GLY A 75 -26.19 48.84 -45.18
N LEU A 76 -25.55 47.77 -45.66
CA LEU A 76 -26.19 46.46 -45.90
C LEU A 76 -26.37 45.60 -44.64
N ALA A 77 -25.75 45.97 -43.52
CA ALA A 77 -25.94 45.31 -42.22
C ALA A 77 -25.84 46.33 -41.08
N SER A 78 -26.69 46.16 -40.05
CA SER A 78 -26.87 47.12 -38.97
C SER A 78 -25.94 46.81 -37.79
N PRO A 79 -25.30 47.81 -37.16
CA PRO A 79 -24.54 47.65 -35.92
C PRO A 79 -25.34 47.01 -34.76
N SER A 80 -26.68 47.06 -34.79
CA SER A 80 -27.54 46.37 -33.81
C SER A 80 -27.34 44.86 -33.80
N ASP A 81 -27.11 44.26 -34.97
CA ASP A 81 -27.07 42.80 -35.12
C ASP A 81 -25.81 42.21 -34.46
N LEU A 82 -24.71 42.96 -34.48
CA LEU A 82 -23.49 42.61 -33.77
C LEU A 82 -23.69 42.66 -32.25
N SER A 83 -24.35 43.70 -31.76
CA SER A 83 -24.65 43.85 -30.33
C SER A 83 -25.50 42.69 -29.81
N ASP A 84 -26.56 42.34 -30.53
CA ASP A 84 -27.45 41.22 -30.16
C ASP A 84 -26.69 39.89 -30.14
N ARG A 85 -25.80 39.65 -31.11
CA ARG A 85 -24.94 38.46 -31.15
C ARG A 85 -23.95 38.40 -29.99
N PHE A 86 -23.35 39.53 -29.60
CA PHE A 86 -22.48 39.60 -28.42
C PHE A 86 -23.26 39.32 -27.13
N SER A 87 -24.45 39.88 -26.97
CA SER A 87 -25.32 39.59 -25.82
C SER A 87 -25.68 38.10 -25.76
N ALA A 88 -26.03 37.49 -26.90
CA ALA A 88 -26.30 36.05 -26.96
C ALA A 88 -25.08 35.20 -26.58
N LEU A 89 -23.87 35.60 -27.01
CA LEU A 89 -22.64 34.92 -26.62
C LEU A 89 -22.38 35.02 -25.11
N ILE A 90 -22.47 36.22 -24.53
CA ILE A 90 -22.27 36.45 -23.09
C ILE A 90 -23.24 35.58 -22.28
N GLU A 91 -24.50 35.52 -22.69
CA GLU A 91 -25.51 34.70 -22.03
C GLU A 91 -25.18 33.20 -22.11
N LYS A 92 -24.65 32.72 -23.26
CA LYS A 92 -24.22 31.33 -23.39
C LYS A 92 -22.98 30.99 -22.57
N ASP A 93 -22.01 31.90 -22.51
CA ASP A 93 -20.84 31.73 -21.65
C ASP A 93 -21.22 31.75 -20.16
N ARG A 94 -22.20 32.57 -19.76
CA ARG A 94 -22.78 32.56 -18.40
C ARG A 94 -23.42 31.21 -18.07
N GLN A 95 -24.30 30.71 -18.93
CA GLN A 95 -24.95 29.41 -18.76
C GLN A 95 -23.93 28.27 -18.65
N LEU A 96 -22.89 28.29 -19.50
CA LEU A 96 -21.80 27.32 -19.45
C LEU A 96 -21.03 27.39 -18.12
N GLY A 97 -20.74 28.59 -17.62
CA GLY A 97 -20.08 28.79 -16.33
C GLY A 97 -20.91 28.27 -15.14
N GLU A 98 -22.22 28.48 -15.16
CA GLU A 98 -23.15 27.96 -14.15
C GLU A 98 -23.21 26.43 -14.18
N ALA A 99 -23.30 25.82 -15.37
CA ALA A 99 -23.29 24.37 -15.52
C ALA A 99 -21.99 23.73 -15.01
N TRP A 100 -20.83 24.32 -15.31
CA TRP A 100 -19.55 23.86 -14.76
C TRP A 100 -19.47 23.97 -13.24
N THR A 101 -19.94 25.09 -12.68
CA THR A 101 -19.96 25.30 -11.23
C THR A 101 -20.80 24.23 -10.53
N GLU A 102 -21.98 23.96 -11.07
CA GLU A 102 -22.88 22.94 -10.54
C GLU A 102 -22.29 21.53 -10.67
N TYR A 103 -21.71 21.20 -11.82
CA TYR A 103 -21.02 19.92 -12.03
C TYR A 103 -19.91 19.70 -11.01
N PHE A 104 -19.01 20.67 -10.82
CA PHE A 104 -17.92 20.53 -9.83
C PHE A 104 -18.45 20.44 -8.40
N ARG A 105 -19.53 21.15 -8.07
CA ARG A 105 -20.21 21.04 -6.77
C ARG A 105 -20.74 19.62 -6.55
N VAL A 106 -21.43 19.03 -7.53
CA VAL A 106 -21.98 17.67 -7.45
C VAL A 106 -20.85 16.63 -7.37
N GLN A 107 -19.82 16.73 -8.21
CA GLN A 107 -18.67 15.81 -8.16
C GLN A 107 -17.94 15.89 -6.82
N GLY A 108 -17.77 17.10 -6.26
CA GLY A 108 -17.22 17.29 -4.92
C GLY A 108 -18.07 16.63 -3.84
N GLN A 109 -19.40 16.71 -3.93
CA GLN A 109 -20.31 16.01 -3.01
C GLN A 109 -20.20 14.49 -3.14
N ARG A 110 -20.13 13.96 -4.37
CA ARG A 110 -19.94 12.52 -4.62
C ARG A 110 -18.63 12.01 -4.03
N GLN A 111 -17.52 12.71 -4.28
CA GLN A 111 -16.21 12.34 -3.72
C GLN A 111 -16.19 12.40 -2.19
N ASN A 112 -16.80 13.43 -1.59
CA ASN A 112 -16.95 13.53 -0.14
C ASN A 112 -17.82 12.40 0.44
N GLY A 113 -18.87 11.98 -0.28
CA GLY A 113 -19.70 10.83 0.09
C GLY A 113 -18.89 9.53 0.11
N LEU A 114 -18.17 9.24 -0.96
CA LEU A 114 -17.30 8.06 -1.07
C LEU A 114 -16.20 8.06 0.00
N ALA A 115 -15.62 9.22 0.31
CA ALA A 115 -14.62 9.35 1.36
C ALA A 115 -15.20 9.02 2.75
N ARG A 116 -16.43 9.47 3.06
CA ARG A 116 -17.11 9.13 4.32
C ARG A 116 -17.41 7.65 4.42
N GLU A 117 -17.92 7.05 3.35
CA GLU A 117 -18.19 5.60 3.32
C GLU A 117 -16.91 4.78 3.54
N ALA A 118 -15.80 5.18 2.89
CA ALA A 118 -14.50 4.53 3.09
C ALA A 118 -14.01 4.65 4.55
N VAL A 119 -14.18 5.80 5.19
CA VAL A 119 -13.85 6.01 6.60
C VAL A 119 -14.72 5.12 7.50
N ASP A 120 -16.00 4.98 7.21
CA ASP A 120 -16.91 4.12 7.98
C ASP A 120 -16.53 2.63 7.85
N VAL A 121 -16.20 2.17 6.64
CA VAL A 121 -15.73 0.79 6.39
C VAL A 121 -14.40 0.53 7.12
N ALA A 122 -13.47 1.48 7.08
CA ALA A 122 -12.21 1.39 7.82
C ALA A 122 -12.46 1.34 9.34
N GLY A 123 -13.37 2.18 9.85
CA GLY A 123 -13.76 2.18 11.27
C GLY A 123 -14.41 0.87 11.72
N GLN A 124 -15.26 0.26 10.88
CA GLN A 124 -15.83 -1.07 11.16
C GLN A 124 -14.75 -2.16 11.17
N SER A 125 -13.80 -2.09 10.24
CA SER A 125 -12.69 -3.06 10.17
C SER A 125 -11.78 -2.96 11.40
N LEU A 126 -11.48 -1.74 11.86
CA LEU A 126 -10.71 -1.51 13.08
C LEU A 126 -11.40 -2.08 14.32
N ARG A 127 -12.73 -1.88 14.46
CA ARG A 127 -13.51 -2.46 15.57
C ARG A 127 -13.43 -3.98 15.59
N ARG A 128 -13.58 -4.65 14.44
CA ARG A 128 -13.46 -6.12 14.36
C ARG A 128 -12.07 -6.60 14.80
N VAL A 129 -11.01 -5.88 14.45
CA VAL A 129 -9.64 -6.21 14.90
C VAL A 129 -9.50 -6.01 16.41
N GLN A 130 -10.07 -4.95 16.97
CA GLN A 130 -10.07 -4.71 18.42
C GLN A 130 -10.82 -5.82 19.16
N GLU A 131 -12.02 -6.17 18.72
CA GLU A 131 -12.83 -7.27 19.29
C GLU A 131 -12.09 -8.62 19.22
N ALA A 132 -11.42 -8.90 18.09
CA ALA A 132 -10.62 -10.11 17.93
C ALA A 132 -9.40 -10.13 18.88
N ASN A 133 -8.73 -8.98 19.06
CA ASN A 133 -7.61 -8.86 19.98
C ASN A 133 -8.04 -9.01 21.45
N GLU A 134 -9.18 -8.42 21.83
CA GLU A 134 -9.75 -8.58 23.17
C GLU A 134 -10.11 -10.05 23.43
N SER A 135 -10.77 -10.72 22.48
CA SER A 135 -11.07 -12.14 22.58
C SER A 135 -9.82 -13.03 22.67
N ALA A 136 -8.77 -12.70 21.94
CA ALA A 136 -7.48 -13.39 22.01
C ALA A 136 -6.78 -13.18 23.37
N ALA A 137 -6.88 -11.97 23.94
CA ALA A 137 -6.34 -11.65 25.25
C ALA A 137 -7.07 -12.43 26.36
N ASP A 138 -8.40 -12.50 26.31
CA ASP A 138 -9.21 -13.28 27.24
C ASP A 138 -8.87 -14.77 27.18
N THR A 139 -8.73 -15.31 25.97
CA THR A 139 -8.32 -16.70 25.74
C THR A 139 -6.92 -16.97 26.34
N SER A 140 -6.00 -16.03 26.15
CA SER A 140 -4.63 -16.15 26.67
C SER A 140 -4.61 -16.11 28.21
N LEU A 141 -5.40 -15.23 28.84
CA LEU A 141 -5.53 -15.17 30.29
C LEU A 141 -6.11 -16.46 30.88
N GLU A 142 -7.11 -17.04 30.23
CA GLU A 142 -7.68 -18.33 30.66
C GLU A 142 -6.66 -19.47 30.54
N ASN A 143 -5.88 -19.50 29.47
CA ASN A 143 -4.79 -20.48 29.32
C ASN A 143 -3.72 -20.33 30.40
N ILE A 144 -3.32 -19.10 30.74
CA ILE A 144 -2.40 -18.82 31.85
C ILE A 144 -2.99 -19.31 33.18
N ARG A 145 -4.29 -19.07 33.42
CA ARG A 145 -4.98 -19.51 34.63
C ARG A 145 -4.97 -21.04 34.75
N LYS A 146 -5.28 -21.75 33.66
CA LYS A 146 -5.23 -23.23 33.61
C LYS A 146 -3.82 -23.76 33.87
N ALA A 147 -2.82 -23.17 33.23
CA ALA A 147 -1.42 -23.56 33.43
C ALA A 147 -0.95 -23.35 34.88
N SER A 148 -1.35 -22.22 35.50
CA SER A 148 -1.06 -21.93 36.91
C SER A 148 -1.72 -22.94 37.85
N LEU A 149 -2.99 -23.30 37.60
CA LEU A 149 -3.69 -24.31 38.39
C LEU A 149 -3.00 -25.68 38.28
N ALA A 150 -2.63 -26.11 37.07
CA ALA A 150 -1.91 -27.36 36.85
C ALA A 150 -0.56 -27.39 37.57
N SER A 151 0.18 -26.28 37.53
CA SER A 151 1.46 -26.13 38.25
C SER A 151 1.27 -26.23 39.77
N HIS A 152 0.23 -25.59 40.33
CA HIS A 152 -0.09 -25.74 41.75
C HIS A 152 -0.46 -27.17 42.13
N THR A 153 -1.27 -27.87 41.32
CA THR A 153 -1.59 -29.28 41.55
C THR A 153 -0.34 -30.16 41.53
N ALA A 154 0.57 -29.93 40.58
CA ALA A 154 1.83 -30.66 40.48
C ALA A 154 2.73 -30.44 41.70
N ASN A 155 2.87 -29.20 42.16
CA ASN A 155 3.66 -28.87 43.35
C ASN A 155 3.10 -29.50 44.63
N ASN A 156 1.77 -29.51 44.78
CA ASN A 156 1.13 -30.15 45.93
C ASN A 156 1.38 -31.67 45.91
N ALA A 157 1.20 -32.33 44.76
CA ALA A 157 1.47 -33.76 44.61
C ALA A 157 2.94 -34.11 44.89
N ALA A 158 3.88 -33.29 44.41
CA ALA A 158 5.30 -33.46 44.70
C ALA A 158 5.61 -33.32 46.21
N THR A 159 4.94 -32.37 46.88
CA THR A 159 5.07 -32.18 48.34
C THR A 159 4.55 -33.39 49.11
N GLU A 160 3.38 -33.93 48.74
CA GLU A 160 2.83 -35.14 49.35
C GLU A 160 3.74 -36.37 49.17
N VAL A 161 4.33 -36.54 47.97
CA VAL A 161 5.30 -37.61 47.70
C VAL A 161 6.56 -37.44 48.57
N ALA A 162 7.05 -36.21 48.72
CA ALA A 162 8.20 -35.92 49.57
C ALA A 162 7.91 -36.22 51.05
N GLU A 163 6.74 -35.85 51.57
CA GLU A 163 6.32 -36.15 52.94
C GLU A 163 6.19 -37.66 53.20
N GLN A 164 5.65 -38.42 52.23
CA GLN A 164 5.57 -39.88 52.31
C GLN A 164 6.97 -40.53 52.28
N ALA A 165 7.91 -39.99 51.50
CA ALA A 165 9.27 -40.50 51.42
C ALA A 165 10.05 -40.31 52.74
N VAL A 166 9.82 -39.21 53.46
CA VAL A 166 10.47 -38.92 54.75
C VAL A 166 10.03 -39.89 55.86
N THR A 167 8.83 -40.45 55.77
CA THR A 167 8.25 -41.32 56.81
C THR A 167 8.44 -42.82 56.53
N GLY A 168 8.86 -43.21 55.32
CA GLY A 168 8.94 -44.62 54.90
C GLY A 168 10.31 -45.04 54.34
N THR A 169 11.17 -45.63 55.19
CA THR A 169 12.41 -46.29 54.77
C THR A 169 12.12 -47.69 54.19
N THR A 170 11.51 -47.81 53.00
CA THR A 170 11.37 -49.12 52.32
C THR A 170 11.48 -49.00 50.79
N SER A 171 11.82 -50.12 50.15
CA SER A 171 12.06 -50.29 48.70
C SER A 171 10.94 -49.82 47.76
N ALA A 172 9.77 -49.47 48.29
CA ALA A 172 8.69 -48.82 47.55
C ALA A 172 9.06 -47.41 47.04
N GLY A 173 10.03 -46.73 47.68
CA GLY A 173 10.45 -45.37 47.29
C GLY A 173 11.11 -45.25 45.92
N VAL A 174 11.68 -46.33 45.36
CA VAL A 174 12.33 -46.29 44.04
C VAL A 174 11.29 -46.29 42.90
N ALA A 175 10.18 -46.99 43.08
CA ALA A 175 9.11 -47.03 42.08
C ALA A 175 8.36 -45.69 42.00
N THR A 176 8.17 -45.01 43.13
CA THR A 176 7.52 -43.67 43.16
C THR A 176 8.40 -42.59 42.55
N VAL A 177 9.72 -42.64 42.72
CA VAL A 177 10.64 -41.69 42.05
C VAL A 177 10.62 -41.88 40.54
N SER A 178 10.56 -43.13 40.05
CA SER A 178 10.48 -43.42 38.61
C SER A 178 9.19 -42.88 37.97
N ALA A 179 8.04 -43.04 38.65
CA ALA A 179 6.77 -42.50 38.18
C ALA A 179 6.74 -40.96 38.21
N ALA A 180 7.39 -40.34 39.20
CA ALA A 180 7.52 -38.89 39.28
C ALA A 180 8.39 -38.33 38.14
N THR A 181 9.45 -39.02 37.73
CA THR A 181 10.27 -38.61 36.57
C THR A 181 9.52 -38.70 35.24
N GLU A 182 8.76 -39.77 34.99
CA GLU A 182 7.91 -39.86 33.78
C GLU A 182 6.85 -38.75 33.75
N THR A 183 6.28 -38.41 34.91
CA THR A 183 5.27 -37.35 35.02
C THR A 183 5.88 -35.97 34.73
N LEU A 184 7.12 -35.72 35.20
CA LEU A 184 7.86 -34.48 34.92
C LEU A 184 8.23 -34.35 33.44
N GLU A 185 8.59 -35.45 32.78
CA GLU A 185 8.92 -35.47 31.35
C GLU A 185 7.69 -35.15 30.50
N LEU A 186 6.53 -35.75 30.82
CA LEU A 186 5.25 -35.43 30.18
C LEU A 186 4.83 -33.96 30.40
N MET A 187 5.07 -33.41 31.59
CA MET A 187 4.80 -31.99 31.87
C MET A 187 5.74 -31.07 31.09
N ARG A 188 7.01 -31.46 30.89
CA ARG A 188 7.99 -30.70 30.09
C ARG A 188 7.59 -30.68 28.62
N GLU A 189 7.20 -31.82 28.05
CA GLU A 189 6.72 -31.91 26.66
C GLU A 189 5.45 -31.08 26.46
N ALA A 190 4.49 -31.16 27.38
CA ALA A 190 3.27 -30.35 27.33
C ALA A 190 3.56 -28.84 27.42
N ALA A 191 4.52 -28.43 28.25
CA ALA A 191 4.94 -27.03 28.36
C ALA A 191 5.64 -26.54 27.08
N GLU A 192 6.48 -27.36 26.45
CA GLU A 192 7.13 -27.06 25.16
C GLU A 192 6.11 -26.90 24.04
N GLU A 193 5.08 -27.75 24.01
CA GLU A 193 4.00 -27.68 23.02
C GLU A 193 3.08 -26.46 23.24
N THR A 194 2.84 -26.11 24.51
CA THR A 194 2.10 -24.89 24.88
C THR A 194 2.88 -23.62 24.54
N ALA A 195 4.22 -23.63 24.69
CA ALA A 195 5.09 -22.53 24.28
C ALA A 195 5.11 -22.36 22.75
N LYS A 196 5.15 -23.47 21.99
CA LYS A 196 4.98 -23.46 20.52
C LYS A 196 3.65 -22.85 20.11
N THR A 197 2.54 -23.21 20.76
CA THR A 197 1.22 -22.66 20.44
C THR A 197 1.04 -21.20 20.89
N GLY A 198 1.64 -20.79 22.01
CA GLY A 198 1.66 -19.39 22.47
C GLY A 198 2.44 -18.45 21.54
N LEU A 199 3.51 -18.92 20.91
CA LEU A 199 4.27 -18.19 19.87
C LEU A 199 3.49 -18.02 18.55
N ILE A 200 2.63 -18.98 18.22
CA ILE A 200 1.71 -18.88 17.08
C ILE A 200 0.61 -17.85 17.39
N ALA A 201 0.13 -17.78 18.64
CA ALA A 201 -0.89 -16.83 19.07
C ALA A 201 -0.38 -15.38 19.17
N SER A 202 0.92 -15.16 19.39
CA SER A 202 1.54 -13.82 19.46
C SER A 202 1.84 -13.17 18.10
N GLY A 203 1.46 -13.81 16.99
CA GLY A 203 1.54 -13.22 15.65
C GLY A 203 2.94 -13.18 15.03
N LEU A 204 3.90 -13.92 15.58
CA LEU A 204 5.24 -14.10 14.98
C LEU A 204 5.20 -15.13 13.83
N ASN A 205 4.36 -14.88 12.83
CA ASN A 205 4.18 -15.76 11.68
C ASN A 205 5.33 -15.60 10.68
N ILE A 206 6.47 -16.23 10.94
CA ILE A 206 7.62 -16.20 10.03
C ILE A 206 7.21 -16.81 8.67
N LYS A 207 7.28 -16.02 7.59
CA LYS A 207 6.88 -16.45 6.24
C LYS A 207 8.06 -17.01 5.46
N GLY A 208 7.99 -18.26 5.03
CA GLY A 208 8.98 -18.95 4.20
C GLY A 208 8.58 -19.00 2.72
N ASN A 209 9.53 -18.68 1.84
CA ASN A 209 9.39 -18.72 0.39
C ASN A 209 10.64 -19.34 -0.24
N THR A 210 10.49 -20.03 -1.37
CA THR A 210 11.60 -20.40 -2.25
C THR A 210 11.67 -19.42 -3.42
N ASN A 211 12.76 -18.65 -3.54
CA ASN A 211 12.88 -17.69 -4.64
C ASN A 211 13.00 -18.39 -6.02
N ARG A 212 12.99 -17.60 -7.10
CA ARG A 212 13.13 -18.13 -8.48
C ARG A 212 14.45 -18.86 -8.74
N GLU A 213 15.45 -18.64 -7.91
CA GLU A 213 16.78 -19.28 -7.96
C GLU A 213 16.82 -20.58 -7.15
N GLY A 214 15.70 -20.97 -6.50
CA GLY A 214 15.60 -22.17 -5.68
C GLY A 214 16.07 -21.99 -4.23
N GLU A 215 16.39 -20.77 -3.81
CA GLU A 215 16.85 -20.51 -2.44
C GLU A 215 15.69 -20.39 -1.46
N LYS A 216 15.77 -21.15 -0.35
CA LYS A 216 14.84 -21.08 0.77
C LYS A 216 15.13 -19.86 1.65
N VAL A 217 14.22 -18.90 1.65
CA VAL A 217 14.34 -17.65 2.42
C VAL A 217 13.12 -17.42 3.30
N PHE A 218 13.33 -16.93 4.53
CA PHE A 218 12.24 -16.56 5.44
C PHE A 218 12.21 -15.06 5.74
N HIS A 219 11.01 -14.56 6.05
CA HIS A 219 10.73 -13.16 6.33
C HIS A 219 10.10 -13.02 7.71
N VAL A 220 10.59 -12.03 8.46
CA VAL A 220 10.09 -11.67 9.79
C VAL A 220 9.07 -10.53 9.68
N PRO A 221 8.06 -10.48 10.58
CA PRO A 221 7.13 -9.36 10.66
C PRO A 221 7.87 -8.02 10.76
N GLY A 222 7.42 -7.01 10.02
CA GLY A 222 8.06 -5.69 9.96
C GLY A 222 9.04 -5.49 8.80
N GLN A 223 9.36 -6.52 8.01
CA GLN A 223 10.10 -6.34 6.77
C GLN A 223 9.20 -5.78 5.65
N SER A 224 9.76 -4.92 4.81
CA SER A 224 9.07 -4.30 3.65
C SER A 224 8.46 -5.29 2.66
N SER A 225 8.95 -6.54 2.66
CA SER A 225 8.50 -7.63 1.81
C SER A 225 7.55 -8.60 2.52
N TYR A 226 7.43 -8.53 3.85
CA TYR A 226 6.65 -9.46 4.66
C TYR A 226 5.16 -9.48 4.26
N ASP A 227 4.56 -8.32 4.02
CA ASP A 227 3.13 -8.21 3.66
C ASP A 227 2.84 -8.54 2.19
N ARG A 228 3.84 -8.40 1.32
CA ARG A 228 3.69 -8.58 -0.14
C ARG A 228 3.93 -10.01 -0.61
N LEU A 229 4.47 -10.86 0.25
CA LEU A 229 4.81 -12.24 -0.11
C LEU A 229 3.61 -13.17 0.04
N GLN A 230 3.30 -13.88 -1.05
CA GLN A 230 2.63 -15.17 -0.96
C GLN A 230 3.65 -16.17 -0.42
N THR A 231 3.29 -16.82 0.69
CA THR A 231 4.17 -17.70 1.44
C THR A 231 3.83 -19.15 1.14
N ASP A 232 4.83 -19.97 0.88
CA ASP A 232 4.65 -21.41 0.66
C ASP A 232 4.59 -22.17 2.00
N THR A 233 5.24 -21.61 3.03
CA THR A 233 5.39 -22.25 4.34
C THR A 233 5.38 -21.21 5.45
N LEU A 234 4.77 -21.51 6.60
CA LEU A 234 4.77 -20.66 7.78
C LEU A 234 5.56 -21.36 8.90
N PHE A 235 6.41 -20.62 9.60
CA PHE A 235 7.17 -21.12 10.74
C PHE A 235 6.73 -20.45 12.05
N PRO A 236 6.71 -21.21 13.16
CA PRO A 236 6.35 -20.67 14.48
C PRO A 236 7.46 -19.81 15.10
N SER A 237 8.69 -19.90 14.60
CA SER A 237 9.84 -19.12 15.08
C SER A 237 10.96 -19.06 14.03
N GLN A 238 11.91 -18.13 14.20
CA GLN A 238 13.10 -18.05 13.36
C GLN A 238 13.96 -19.32 13.46
N SER A 239 14.09 -19.88 14.65
CA SER A 239 14.85 -21.12 14.89
C SER A 239 14.28 -22.28 14.06
N ALA A 240 12.95 -22.44 14.05
CA ALA A 240 12.29 -23.48 13.26
C ALA A 240 12.50 -23.30 11.74
N ALA A 241 12.58 -22.05 11.25
CA ALA A 241 12.88 -21.77 9.85
C ALA A 241 14.33 -22.14 9.49
N ILE A 242 15.29 -21.81 10.37
CA ILE A 242 16.71 -22.15 10.20
C ILE A 242 16.91 -23.66 10.21
N GLU A 243 16.26 -24.37 11.14
CA GLU A 243 16.29 -25.84 11.20
C GLU A 243 15.71 -26.49 9.94
N ALA A 244 14.67 -25.89 9.35
CA ALA A 244 14.10 -26.30 8.07
C ALA A 244 14.97 -25.92 6.83
N GLY A 245 16.14 -25.33 7.06
CA GLY A 245 17.11 -24.95 6.04
C GLY A 245 16.78 -23.64 5.31
N TYR A 246 15.93 -22.79 5.89
CA TYR A 246 15.67 -21.45 5.37
C TYR A 246 16.65 -20.45 5.97
N ARG A 247 17.24 -19.59 5.13
CA ARG A 247 18.05 -18.46 5.60
C ARG A 247 17.20 -17.19 5.69
N ILE A 248 17.61 -16.22 6.51
CA ILE A 248 16.90 -14.94 6.59
C ILE A 248 16.99 -14.21 5.23
N SER A 249 15.88 -13.60 4.80
CA SER A 249 15.87 -12.82 3.57
C SER A 249 16.79 -11.60 3.68
N ARG A 250 17.59 -11.40 2.62
CA ARG A 250 18.47 -10.22 2.42
C ARG A 250 17.70 -9.00 1.89
N SER A 251 16.38 -9.12 1.67
CA SER A 251 15.55 -8.05 1.10
C SER A 251 15.34 -6.91 2.11
N THR A 252 16.17 -5.87 2.01
CA THR A 252 15.95 -4.49 2.50
C THR A 252 15.13 -4.38 3.79
N GLY A 253 15.69 -5.03 4.82
CA GLY A 253 15.23 -5.02 6.21
C GLY A 253 16.23 -5.68 7.20
N GLY A 254 17.40 -6.11 6.72
CA GLY A 254 18.58 -6.60 7.43
C GLY A 254 19.64 -6.94 6.37
N PRO A 255 20.97 -6.85 6.60
CA PRO A 255 21.72 -6.62 7.84
C PRO A 255 22.01 -5.14 8.09
N GLN A 256 21.90 -4.69 9.33
CA GLN A 256 22.07 -3.27 9.69
C GLN A 256 23.53 -2.88 9.97
N ILE A 257 24.48 -3.81 9.93
CA ILE A 257 25.86 -3.54 10.29
C ILE A 257 26.73 -3.57 9.03
N LYS A 258 27.29 -2.41 8.69
CA LYS A 258 28.15 -2.20 7.52
C LYS A 258 29.62 -2.31 7.93
N GLY A 259 30.33 -3.34 7.47
CA GLY A 259 31.78 -3.50 7.63
C GLY A 259 32.55 -2.82 6.48
N ASN A 260 33.57 -2.05 6.81
CA ASN A 260 34.49 -1.40 5.86
C ASN A 260 35.94 -1.75 6.22
N ILE A 261 36.78 -1.96 5.21
CA ILE A 261 38.21 -2.23 5.38
C ILE A 261 38.98 -1.00 4.91
N GLY A 262 39.62 -0.31 5.85
CA GLY A 262 40.46 0.84 5.55
C GLY A 262 41.65 0.48 4.67
N ARG A 263 42.23 1.47 3.99
CA ARG A 263 43.45 1.29 3.16
C ARG A 263 44.65 0.76 3.96
N ASP A 264 44.65 0.95 5.28
CA ASP A 264 45.61 0.41 6.24
C ASP A 264 45.30 -1.04 6.68
N GLY A 265 44.24 -1.65 6.14
CA GLY A 265 43.75 -2.97 6.52
C GLY A 265 42.86 -2.96 7.76
N SER A 266 42.50 -1.80 8.30
CA SER A 266 41.66 -1.73 9.50
C SER A 266 40.21 -2.12 9.20
N ARG A 267 39.69 -3.12 9.90
CA ARG A 267 38.32 -3.62 9.73
C ARG A 267 37.39 -2.95 10.73
N VAL A 268 36.45 -2.12 10.26
CA VAL A 268 35.54 -1.34 11.11
C VAL A 268 34.10 -1.57 10.72
N TYR A 269 33.20 -1.78 11.68
CA TYR A 269 31.77 -1.86 11.42
C TYR A 269 31.00 -0.63 11.91
N HIS A 270 29.94 -0.29 11.18
CA HIS A 270 29.04 0.82 11.45
C HIS A 270 27.63 0.30 11.72
N LYS A 271 27.01 0.78 12.79
CA LYS A 271 25.61 0.51 13.14
C LYS A 271 24.70 1.64 12.63
N PRO A 272 23.41 1.38 12.38
CA PRO A 272 22.48 2.43 11.98
C PRO A 272 22.36 3.48 13.08
N GLY A 273 22.32 4.75 12.68
CA GLY A 273 22.32 5.88 13.61
C GLY A 273 23.72 6.32 14.07
N GLN A 274 24.81 5.61 13.71
CA GLN A 274 26.16 6.12 13.92
C GLN A 274 26.55 7.18 12.88
N ALA A 275 27.41 8.11 13.28
CA ALA A 275 27.99 9.09 12.37
C ALA A 275 28.70 8.34 11.22
N ASN A 276 28.32 8.65 9.99
CA ASN A 276 28.82 8.06 8.74
C ASN A 276 28.27 6.69 8.35
N TYR A 277 27.27 6.12 9.04
CA TYR A 277 26.63 4.89 8.60
C TYR A 277 26.13 4.96 7.13
N ASP A 278 25.54 6.08 6.75
CA ASP A 278 25.01 6.28 5.39
C ASP A 278 26.09 6.59 4.34
N ARG A 279 27.26 7.04 4.78
CA ARG A 279 28.37 7.44 3.89
C ARG A 279 29.34 6.31 3.58
N VAL A 280 29.30 5.24 4.37
CA VAL A 280 30.20 4.11 4.22
C VAL A 280 29.63 3.15 3.18
N GLU A 281 30.44 2.89 2.16
CA GLU A 281 30.26 1.77 1.24
C GLU A 281 30.77 0.50 1.94
N PRO A 282 29.90 -0.47 2.25
CA PRO A 282 30.30 -1.68 2.96
C PRO A 282 31.06 -2.63 2.03
N GLU A 283 32.19 -3.12 2.51
CA GLU A 283 32.89 -4.28 1.92
C GLU A 283 32.37 -5.61 2.50
N ALA A 284 31.78 -5.57 3.71
CA ALA A 284 31.10 -6.69 4.35
C ALA A 284 29.79 -6.24 5.02
N LEU A 285 28.81 -7.13 5.12
CA LEU A 285 27.51 -6.85 5.76
C LEU A 285 27.21 -7.95 6.79
N PHE A 286 26.87 -7.55 8.02
CA PHE A 286 26.67 -8.47 9.14
C PHE A 286 25.27 -8.35 9.74
N ALA A 287 24.65 -9.50 10.02
CA ALA A 287 23.31 -9.58 10.62
C ALA A 287 23.32 -9.16 12.09
N THR A 288 24.40 -9.48 12.80
CA THR A 288 24.58 -9.14 14.20
C THR A 288 25.97 -8.55 14.47
N GLU A 289 26.12 -7.94 15.64
CA GLU A 289 27.40 -7.36 16.08
C GLU A 289 28.43 -8.46 16.37
N GLU A 290 27.96 -9.59 16.89
CA GLU A 290 28.75 -10.79 17.14
C GLU A 290 29.39 -11.33 15.85
N GLU A 291 28.62 -11.43 14.76
CA GLU A 291 29.13 -11.88 13.46
C GLU A 291 30.23 -10.95 12.91
N ALA A 292 30.07 -9.64 13.08
CA ALA A 292 31.08 -8.66 12.69
C ALA A 292 32.38 -8.82 13.50
N VAL A 293 32.26 -9.08 14.81
CA VAL A 293 33.39 -9.27 15.70
C VAL A 293 34.12 -10.58 15.42
N ASP A 294 33.38 -11.67 15.15
CA ASP A 294 33.95 -12.97 14.78
C ASP A 294 34.76 -12.90 13.48
N GLU A 295 34.33 -12.05 12.53
CA GLU A 295 35.05 -11.74 11.27
C GLU A 295 36.20 -10.72 11.46
N GLY A 296 36.45 -10.30 12.70
CA GLY A 296 37.55 -9.43 13.09
C GLY A 296 37.31 -7.94 12.84
N PHE A 297 36.06 -7.50 12.67
CA PHE A 297 35.70 -6.08 12.58
C PHE A 297 35.52 -5.49 13.97
N ARG A 298 36.04 -4.28 14.18
CA ARG A 298 35.87 -3.52 15.43
C ARG A 298 34.82 -2.41 15.27
N PRO A 299 34.16 -1.95 16.35
CA PRO A 299 33.20 -0.86 16.25
C PRO A 299 33.85 0.44 15.76
N ALA A 300 33.13 1.19 14.92
CA ALA A 300 33.51 2.55 14.58
C ALA A 300 33.54 3.44 15.84
N GLN A 301 34.61 4.23 15.99
CA GLN A 301 34.63 5.29 16.99
C GLN A 301 33.57 6.34 16.62
N ARG A 302 32.86 6.82 17.65
CA ARG A 302 31.69 7.71 17.53
C ARG A 302 32.02 9.02 16.80
#